data_AF-A0A940FK14-F1
#
_entry.id   AF-A0A940FK14-F1
#
_cell.length_a   1.000
_cell.length_b   1.000
_cell.length_c   1.000
_cell.angle_alpha   90.00
_cell.angle_beta   90.00
_cell.angle_gamma   90.00
#
_symmetry.space_group_name_H-M   'P 1'
#
loop_
_entity.id
_entity.type
_entity.pdbx_description
1 polymer ?
#
loop_
_entity_poly.entity_id
_entity_poly.type
_entity_poly.pdbx_seq_one_letter_code
_entity_poly.pdbx_strand_id
1 'polypeptide(L)' 'MKIFQGQFSINRRRGFHLITTEVEEALPGIKEISKGICQVFIQHTSASLTINENADPTVR' A
#
# COMPACT_ATOMS: atom_id res chain seq x y z
N MET A 1 -15.77 -1.87 16.99
CA MET A 1 -15.06 -1.34 15.80
C MET A 1 -14.08 -2.42 15.36
N LYS A 2 -14.19 -2.92 14.12
CA LYS A 2 -13.22 -3.91 13.60
C LYS A 2 -11.93 -3.18 13.23
N ILE A 3 -10.80 -3.70 13.67
CA ILE A 3 -9.48 -3.17 13.36
C ILE A 3 -8.66 -4.34 12.83
N PHE A 4 -8.05 -4.16 11.67
CA PHE A 4 -7.13 -5.12 11.07
C PHE A 4 -5.77 -4.46 10.93
N GLN A 5 -4.71 -5.23 11.17
CA GLN A 5 -3.35 -4.77 11.00
C GLN A 5 -2.55 -5.89 10.33
N GLY A 6 -1.79 -5.53 9.31
CA GLY A 6 -0.92 -6.42 8.55
C GLY A 6 0.43 -5.75 8.31
N GLN A 7 1.45 -6.56 8.04
CA GLN A 7 2.78 -6.10 7.67
C GLN A 7 3.30 -6.95 6.52
N PHE A 8 3.99 -6.31 5.59
CA PHE A 8 4.66 -6.97 4.49
C PHE A 8 5.97 -6.23 4.19
N SER A 9 6.86 -6.90 3.46
CA SER A 9 8.18 -6.38 3.10
C SER A 9 8.37 -6.48 1.60
N ILE A 10 9.04 -5.47 1.02
CA ILE A 10 9.30 -5.38 -0.41
C ILE A 10 10.82 -5.28 -0.62
N ASN A 11 11.37 -6.09 -1.52
CA ASN A 11 12.78 -6.01 -1.91
C ASN A 11 12.88 -5.68 -3.40
N ARG A 12 12.97 -4.37 -3.70
CA ARG A 12 13.09 -3.84 -5.07
C ARG A 12 14.21 -2.82 -5.12
N ARG A 13 14.81 -2.64 -6.30
CA ARG A 13 15.79 -1.57 -6.55
C ARG A 13 15.11 -0.19 -6.50
N ARG A 14 15.90 0.88 -6.38
CA ARG A 14 15.41 2.26 -6.42
C ARG A 14 14.55 2.52 -7.66
N GLY A 15 13.39 3.14 -7.47
CA GLY A 15 12.41 3.47 -8.51
C GLY A 15 11.02 3.57 -7.90
N PHE A 16 10.02 3.88 -8.72
CA PHE A 16 8.63 3.79 -8.32
C PHE A 16 8.11 2.37 -8.57
N HIS A 17 7.37 1.86 -7.59
CA HIS A 17 6.77 0.53 -7.65
C HIS A 17 5.31 0.66 -7.28
N LEU A 18 4.44 0.05 -8.08
CA LEU A 18 3.05 -0.14 -7.69
C LEU A 18 3.00 -1.22 -6.61
N ILE A 19 2.33 -0.91 -5.50
CA ILE A 19 2.25 -1.80 -4.33
C ILE A 19 0.80 -2.06 -3.89
N THR A 20 -0.18 -1.70 -4.73
CA THR A 20 -1.61 -1.79 -4.39
C THR A 20 -2.00 -3.24 -4.05
N THR A 21 -1.55 -4.20 -4.86
CA THR A 21 -1.84 -5.62 -4.65
C THR A 21 -1.23 -6.12 -3.35
N GLU A 22 0.01 -5.77 -3.06
CA GLU A 22 0.68 -6.18 -1.82
C GLU A 22 -0.03 -5.60 -0.57
N VAL A 23 -0.56 -4.37 -0.64
CA VAL A 23 -1.35 -3.78 0.44
C VAL A 23 -2.68 -4.53 0.64
N GLU A 24 -3.37 -4.88 -0.45
CA GLU A 24 -4.64 -5.63 -0.39
C GLU A 24 -4.45 -7.05 0.16
N GLU A 25 -3.39 -7.74 -0.27
CA GLU A 25 -3.03 -9.08 0.19
C GLU A 25 -2.60 -9.09 1.68
N ALA A 26 -1.96 -8.03 2.15
CA ALA A 26 -1.58 -7.88 3.55
C ALA A 26 -2.78 -7.59 4.49
N LEU A 27 -3.93 -7.17 3.94
CA LEU A 27 -5.13 -6.78 4.69
C LEU A 27 -6.40 -7.47 4.17
N PRO A 28 -6.49 -8.81 4.14
CA PRO A 28 -7.65 -9.51 3.57
C PRO A 28 -8.98 -9.17 4.28
N GLY A 29 -8.91 -8.84 5.58
CA GLY A 29 -10.05 -8.40 6.41
C GLY A 29 -10.64 -7.04 6.00
N ILE A 30 -9.98 -6.27 5.12
CA ILE A 30 -10.51 -4.99 4.62
C ILE A 30 -11.87 -5.16 3.93
N LYS A 31 -12.13 -6.35 3.34
CA LYS A 31 -13.40 -6.70 2.70
C LYS A 31 -14.58 -6.75 3.69
N GLU A 32 -14.32 -6.85 4.99
CA GLU A 32 -15.35 -6.82 6.04
C GLU A 32 -15.71 -5.40 6.50
N ILE A 33 -14.97 -4.38 6.04
CA ILE A 33 -15.17 -2.98 6.41
C ILE A 33 -15.81 -2.26 5.21
N SER A 34 -17.06 -1.85 5.35
CA SER A 34 -17.76 -1.10 4.31
C SER A 34 -17.38 0.38 4.26
N LYS A 35 -17.01 0.97 5.41
CA LYS A 35 -16.59 2.37 5.57
C LYS A 35 -15.59 2.47 6.74
N GLY A 36 -14.48 3.17 6.54
CA GLY A 36 -13.44 3.30 7.57
C GLY A 36 -12.24 4.10 7.07
N ILE A 37 -11.13 3.97 7.80
CA ILE A 37 -9.84 4.59 7.47
C ILE A 37 -8.85 3.45 7.18
N CYS A 38 -8.09 3.58 6.10
CA CYS A 38 -6.94 2.75 5.81
C CYS A 38 -5.67 3.59 5.97
N GLN A 39 -4.78 3.17 6.87
CA GLN A 39 -3.48 3.80 7.05
C GLN A 39 -2.40 2.87 6.51
N VAL A 40 -1.66 3.33 5.51
CA VAL A 40 -0.47 2.65 5.00
C VAL A 40 0.76 3.42 5.49
N PHE A 41 1.62 2.74 6.25
CA PHE A 41 2.78 3.37 6.88
C PHE A 41 4.06 2.66 6.45
N ILE A 42 5.06 3.45 6.02
CA ILE A 42 6.38 2.94 5.66
C ILE A 42 7.33 3.05 6.85
N GLN A 43 7.89 1.92 7.29
CA GLN A 43 8.83 1.85 8.41
C GLN A 43 10.29 2.08 7.96
N HIS A 44 10.51 3.05 7.06
CA HIS A 44 11.82 3.39 6.52
C HIS A 44 11.93 4.90 6.31
N THR A 45 13.13 5.44 6.52
CA THR A 45 13.43 6.88 6.35
C THR A 45 13.94 7.23 4.95
N SER A 46 14.29 6.23 4.14
CA SER A 46 14.91 6.39 2.81
C SER A 46 13.94 6.17 1.63
N ALA A 47 12.65 6.03 1.91
CA ALA A 47 11.61 5.78 0.92
C ALA A 47 10.33 6.56 1.27
N SER A 48 9.41 6.66 0.32
CA SER A 48 8.16 7.40 0.49
C SER A 48 7.01 6.66 -0.17
N LEU A 49 5.80 6.94 0.31
CA LEU A 49 4.55 6.46 -0.28
C LEU A 49 3.87 7.62 -0.99
N THR A 50 3.43 7.37 -2.21
CA THR A 50 2.68 8.34 -3.03
C THR A 50 1.47 7.65 -3.61
N ILE A 51 0.35 8.37 -3.68
CA ILE A 51 -0.84 7.93 -4.43
C ILE A 51 -0.84 8.70 -5.75
N ASN A 52 -0.89 7.98 -6.87
CA ASN A 52 -0.86 8.58 -8.19
C ASN A 52 -1.76 7.79 -9.16
N GLU A 53 -2.06 8.39 -10.30
CA GLU A 53 -2.83 7.74 -11.35
C GLU A 53 -1.99 6.66 -12.05
N ASN A 54 -2.60 5.50 -12.33
CA ASN A 54 -1.96 4.38 -13.04
C ASN A 54 -2.55 4.22 -14.45
N ALA A 55 -2.75 5.34 -15.17
CA ALA A 55 -3.31 5.34 -16.53
C ALA A 55 -2.24 5.51 -17.62
N ASP A 56 -1.15 6.23 -17.34
CA ASP A 56 -0.10 6.52 -18.32
C ASP A 56 1.26 5.91 -17.87
N PRO A 57 1.97 5.14 -18.72
CA PRO A 57 3.28 4.59 -18.38
C PRO A 57 4.35 5.65 -18.06
N THR A 58 4.16 6.90 -18.50
CA THR A 58 5.09 8.02 -18.30
C THR A 58 4.97 8.70 -16.93
N VAL A 59 3.92 8.41 -16.15
CA VAL A 59 3.77 8.87 -14.75
C VAL A 59 4.33 7.86 -13.72
N ARG A 60 5.04 6.82 -14.19
CA ARG A 60 5.79 5.89 -13.34
C ARG A 60 7.23 6.31 -13.10
#